data_AF-A0AAV1UQJ8-F1
#
_entry.id   AF-A0AAV1UQJ8-F1
#
_cell.length_a   1.000
_cell.length_b   1.000
_cell.length_c   1.000
_cell.angle_alpha   90.00
_cell.angle_beta   90.00
_cell.angle_gamma   90.00
#
_symmetry.space_group_name_H-M   'P 1'
#
loop_
_entity.id
_entity.type
_entity.pdbx_description
1 polymer ?
#
loop_
_entity_poly.entity_id
_entity_poly.type
_entity_poly.pdbx_seq_one_letter_code
_entity_poly.pdbx_strand_id
1 'polypeptide(L)'
;MDAGIIAAFKRHYRRLHLQNALDRYDAGAADLYKFDQVTAMRWSLMAWSKISSTTIANCFKHTGLMNGPTSPSVEGGALAGEIQLPVQQDADLVD
;
A
#
# COMPACT_ATOMS: atom_id res chain seq x y z
N MET A 1 -18.22 -4.84 -1.82
CA MET A 1 -16.95 -5.44 -2.27
C MET A 1 -15.88 -5.05 -1.27
N ASP A 2 -15.48 -5.99 -0.42
CA ASP A 2 -14.59 -5.75 0.72
C ASP A 2 -13.73 -7.00 0.95
N ALA A 3 -12.78 -7.24 0.03
CA ALA A 3 -11.69 -8.17 0.32
C ALA A 3 -10.86 -7.62 1.51
N GLY A 4 -10.19 -8.51 2.26
CA GLY A 4 -9.61 -8.21 3.57
C GLY A 4 -8.78 -6.91 3.64
N ILE A 5 -7.94 -6.65 2.63
CA ILE A 5 -7.10 -5.44 2.57
C ILE A 5 -7.94 -4.17 2.40
N ILE A 6 -8.92 -4.17 1.49
CA ILE A 6 -9.79 -3.02 1.21
C ILE A 6 -10.64 -2.68 2.44
N ALA A 7 -11.17 -3.70 3.11
CA ALA A 7 -11.94 -3.54 4.34
C ALA A 7 -11.08 -2.93 5.46
N ALA A 8 -9.86 -3.45 5.66
CA ALA A 8 -8.92 -2.96 6.65
C ALA A 8 -8.52 -1.49 6.38
N PHE A 9 -8.18 -1.17 5.13
CA PHE A 9 -7.85 0.19 4.72
C PHE A 9 -9.00 1.16 5.03
N LYS A 10 -10.23 0.84 4.58
CA LYS A 10 -11.41 1.68 4.83
C LYS A 10 -11.66 1.89 6.31
N ARG A 11 -11.49 0.86 7.15
CA ARG A 11 -11.63 0.97 8.61
C ARG A 11 -10.65 1.99 9.18
N HIS A 12 -9.37 1.89 8.83
CA HIS A 12 -8.35 2.80 9.36
C HIS A 12 -8.53 4.23 8.86
N TYR A 13 -8.85 4.40 7.57
CA TYR A 13 -9.12 5.71 6.98
C TYR A 13 -10.35 6.39 7.63
N ARG A 14 -11.46 5.66 7.77
CA ARG A 14 -12.69 6.18 8.40
C ARG A 14 -12.47 6.58 9.85
N ARG A 15 -11.63 5.86 10.60
CA ARG A 15 -11.26 6.23 11.97
C ARG A 15 -10.55 7.59 12.02
N LEU A 16 -9.61 7.84 11.10
CA LEU A 16 -8.91 9.13 11.01
C LEU A 16 -9.87 10.26 10.62
N HIS A 17 -10.74 10.00 9.65
CA HIS A 17 -11.74 10.97 9.21
C HIS A 17 -12.73 11.33 10.33
N LEU A 18 -13.20 10.33 11.09
CA LEU A 18 -14.09 10.55 12.22
C LEU A 18 -13.39 11.32 13.35
N GLN A 19 -12.13 11.01 13.64
CA GLN A 19 -11.35 11.77 14.63
C GLN A 19 -11.29 13.24 14.26
N ASN A 20 -10.95 13.56 13.01
CA ASN A 20 -10.94 14.94 12.52
C ASN A 20 -12.32 15.61 12.61
N ALA A 21 -13.41 14.88 12.36
CA ALA A 21 -14.75 15.42 12.51
C ALA A 21 -15.09 15.76 13.98
N LEU A 22 -14.64 14.94 14.93
CA LEU A 22 -14.76 15.23 16.36
C LEU A 22 -13.93 16.45 16.75
N ASP A 23 -12.66 16.51 16.33
CA ASP A 23 -11.78 17.64 16.62
C ASP A 23 -12.36 18.97 16.07
N ARG A 24 -13.00 18.91 14.88
CA ARG A 24 -13.70 20.04 14.27
C ARG A 24 -14.98 20.43 14.99
N TYR A 25 -15.72 19.44 15.51
CA TYR A 25 -16.91 19.67 16.33
C TYR A 25 -16.53 20.41 17.62
N ASP A 26 -15.49 19.95 18.31
CA ASP A 26 -14.98 20.58 19.52
C ASP A 26 -14.46 22.01 19.26
N ALA A 27 -13.94 22.26 18.06
CA ALA A 27 -13.53 23.59 17.60
C ALA A 27 -14.70 24.48 17.11
N GLY A 28 -15.95 24.01 17.14
CA GLY A 28 -17.12 24.77 16.71
C GLY A 28 -17.20 25.00 15.19
N ALA A 29 -16.58 24.15 14.38
CA ALA A 29 -16.59 24.29 12.93
C ALA A 29 -17.98 24.02 12.33
N ALA A 30 -18.41 24.84 11.37
CA ALA A 30 -19.70 24.68 10.70
C ALA A 30 -19.78 23.44 9.80
N ASP A 31 -18.67 23.07 9.16
CA ASP A 31 -18.54 21.84 8.37
C ASP A 31 -17.64 20.86 9.11
N LEU A 32 -18.18 19.73 9.57
CA LEU A 32 -17.44 18.75 10.35
C LEU A 32 -16.57 17.82 9.49
N TYR A 33 -16.91 17.65 8.22
CA TYR A 33 -16.27 16.64 7.36
C TYR A 33 -15.34 17.23 6.31
N LYS A 34 -15.10 18.55 6.34
CA LYS A 34 -14.13 19.19 5.46
C LYS A 34 -12.70 18.71 5.77
N PHE A 35 -11.95 18.41 4.72
CA PHE A 35 -10.51 18.18 4.71
C PHE A 35 -9.97 18.44 3.30
N ASP A 36 -8.69 18.73 3.15
CA ASP A 36 -8.05 18.95 1.86
C ASP A 36 -7.43 17.66 1.30
N GLN A 37 -7.02 17.70 0.04
CA GLN A 37 -6.43 16.53 -0.62
C GLN A 37 -5.13 16.08 0.05
N VAL A 38 -4.31 17.01 0.57
CA VAL A 38 -3.06 16.68 1.27
C VAL A 38 -3.36 15.87 2.54
N THR A 39 -4.38 16.26 3.31
CA THR A 39 -4.84 15.50 4.47
C THR A 39 -5.32 14.11 4.07
N ALA A 40 -6.09 14.00 2.98
CA ALA A 40 -6.55 12.71 2.45
C ALA A 40 -5.38 11.77 2.09
N MET A 41 -4.33 12.31 1.44
CA MET A 41 -3.13 11.55 1.08
C MET A 41 -2.37 11.08 2.32
N ARG A 42 -2.19 11.96 3.31
CA ARG A 42 -1.57 11.61 4.59
C ARG A 42 -2.36 10.52 5.33
N TRP A 43 -3.69 10.63 5.36
CA TRP A 43 -4.54 9.60 5.95
C TRP A 43 -4.47 8.28 5.20
N SER A 44 -4.33 8.31 3.87
CA SER A 44 -4.13 7.10 3.07
C SER A 44 -2.83 6.39 3.44
N LEU A 45 -1.72 7.12 3.57
CA LEU A 45 -0.44 6.57 4.03
C LEU A 45 -0.53 6.01 5.45
N MET A 46 -1.18 6.73 6.37
CA MET A 46 -1.40 6.26 7.74
C MET A 46 -2.33 5.04 7.80
N ALA A 47 -3.37 4.98 6.98
CA ALA A 47 -4.27 3.84 6.93
C ALA A 47 -3.55 2.59 6.40
N TRP A 48 -2.74 2.74 5.34
CA TRP A 48 -1.94 1.66 4.78
C TRP A 48 -0.92 1.11 5.79
N SER A 49 -0.18 1.98 6.49
CA SER A 49 0.84 1.55 7.46
C SER A 49 0.27 0.81 8.68
N LYS A 50 -1.04 0.86 8.91
CA LYS A 50 -1.72 0.10 9.99
C LYS A 50 -2.18 -1.28 9.55
N ILE A 51 -2.16 -1.61 8.27
CA ILE A 51 -2.51 -2.94 7.77
C ILE A 51 -1.33 -3.88 8.05
N SER A 52 -1.57 -4.96 8.78
CA SER A 52 -0.51 -5.93 9.10
C SER A 52 -0.20 -6.84 7.92
N SER A 53 1.04 -7.35 7.87
CA SER A 53 1.43 -8.39 6.92
C SER A 53 0.55 -9.64 7.03
N THR A 54 0.08 -9.97 8.23
CA THR A 54 -0.88 -11.06 8.46
C THR A 54 -2.22 -10.80 7.77
N THR A 55 -2.76 -9.58 7.83
CA THR A 55 -4.00 -9.22 7.12
C THR A 55 -3.84 -9.34 5.61
N ILE A 56 -2.68 -8.91 5.07
CA ILE A 56 -2.36 -9.05 3.65
C ILE A 56 -2.26 -10.52 3.25
N ALA A 57 -1.50 -11.33 3.99
CA ALA A 57 -1.34 -12.76 3.74
C ALA A 57 -2.66 -13.51 3.83
N ASN A 58 -3.48 -13.25 4.86
CA ASN A 58 -4.80 -13.85 5.00
C ASN A 58 -5.71 -13.47 3.82
N CYS A 59 -5.68 -12.21 3.37
CA CYS A 59 -6.43 -11.80 2.20
C CYS A 59 -6.01 -12.56 0.95
N PHE A 60 -4.70 -12.67 0.67
CA PHE A 60 -4.19 -13.39 -0.50
C PHE A 60 -4.48 -14.88 -0.46
N LYS A 61 -4.44 -15.50 0.73
CA LYS A 61 -4.88 -16.89 0.94
C LYS A 61 -6.38 -17.05 0.64
N HIS A 62 -7.22 -16.18 1.20
CA HIS A 62 -8.66 -16.23 0.99
C HIS A 62 -9.07 -15.99 -0.47
N THR A 63 -8.30 -15.22 -1.23
CA THR A 63 -8.55 -14.98 -2.66
C THR A 63 -7.85 -16.00 -3.58
N GLY A 64 -7.17 -17.01 -3.02
CA GLY A 64 -6.47 -18.04 -3.79
C GLY A 64 -5.17 -17.59 -4.47
N LEU A 65 -4.70 -16.35 -4.21
CA LEU A 65 -3.50 -15.79 -4.85
C LEU A 65 -2.19 -16.38 -4.30
N MET A 66 -2.21 -16.96 -3.09
CA MET A 66 -1.07 -17.68 -2.52
C MET A 66 -1.07 -19.18 -2.83
N ASN A 67 -2.11 -19.70 -3.50
CA ASN A 67 -2.20 -21.10 -3.88
C ASN A 67 -1.62 -21.27 -5.29
N GLY A 68 -0.32 -21.00 -5.47
CA GLY A 68 0.37 -21.34 -6.71
C GLY A 68 0.46 -22.87 -6.87
N PRO A 69 0.69 -23.40 -8.09
CA PRO A 69 1.06 -24.79 -8.24
C PRO A 69 2.34 -24.99 -7.41
N THR A 70 2.30 -25.89 -6.43
CA THR A 70 3.49 -26.31 -5.71
C THR A 70 4.44 -26.92 -6.74
N SER A 71 5.39 -26.14 -7.25
CA SER A 71 6.47 -26.70 -8.06
C SER A 71 7.16 -27.75 -7.19
N PRO A 72 7.31 -29.00 -7.65
CA PRO A 72 8.07 -29.99 -6.90
C PRO A 72 9.47 -29.40 -6.66
N SER A 73 9.91 -29.43 -5.40
CA SER A 73 11.24 -28.97 -5.00
C SER A 73 12.29 -29.65 -5.89
N VAL A 74 12.88 -28.90 -6.82
CA VAL A 74 14.05 -29.34 -7.56
C VAL A 74 15.25 -28.91 -6.75
N GLU A 75 15.90 -29.88 -6.10
CA GLU A 75 17.24 -29.72 -5.57
C GLU A 75 18.23 -29.47 -6.72
N GLY A 76 19.11 -28.48 -6.52
CA GLY A 76 20.42 -28.40 -7.18
C GLY A 76 20.43 -27.81 -8.60
N GLY A 77 20.99 -26.61 -8.74
CA GLY A 77 21.44 -26.11 -10.03
C GLY A 77 21.62 -24.59 -10.08
N ALA A 78 22.80 -24.11 -9.70
CA ALA A 78 23.19 -22.71 -9.84
C ALA A 78 23.26 -22.30 -11.32
N LEU A 79 22.63 -21.18 -11.68
CA LEU A 79 22.95 -20.43 -12.89
C LEU A 79 22.98 -18.94 -12.53
N ALA A 80 24.19 -18.45 -12.26
CA ALA A 80 24.51 -17.04 -12.22
C ALA A 80 24.37 -16.48 -13.65
N GLY A 81 23.29 -15.73 -13.88
CA GLY A 81 23.14 -14.87 -15.04
C GLY A 81 23.19 -13.41 -14.57
N GLU A 82 24.31 -12.75 -14.78
CA GLU A 82 24.49 -11.33 -14.49
C GLU A 82 23.49 -10.50 -15.31
N ILE A 83 22.71 -9.65 -14.65
CA ILE A 83 21.85 -8.67 -15.31
C ILE A 83 22.74 -7.49 -15.70
N GLN A 84 23.17 -7.44 -16.96
CA GLN A 84 23.84 -6.27 -17.52
C GLN A 84 22.81 -5.16 -17.76
N LEU A 85 22.87 -4.11 -16.95
CA LEU A 85 22.18 -2.84 -17.25
C LEU A 85 22.92 -2.11 -18.39
N PRO A 86 22.23 -1.49 -19.35
CA PRO A 86 22.90 -0.71 -20.39
C PRO A 86 23.45 0.58 -19.78
N VAL A 87 24.77 0.77 -19.88
CA VAL A 87 25.48 2.01 -19.55
C VAL A 87 25.02 3.09 -20.54
N GLN A 88 24.40 4.16 -20.04
CA GLN A 88 24.13 5.34 -20.86
C GLN A 88 25.44 6.07 -21.13
N GLN A 89 25.71 6.34 -22.40
CA GLN A 89 26.87 7.10 -22.85
C GLN A 89 26.46 8.57 -22.92
N ASP A 90 26.96 9.39 -22.00
CA ASP A 90 26.86 10.84 -22.10
C ASP A 90 27.62 11.26 -23.36
N ALA A 91 26.88 11.70 -24.37
CA ALA A 91 27.44 12.38 -25.52
C ALA A 91 27.76 13.82 -25.10
N ASP A 92 29.06 14.09 -25.01
CA ASP A 92 29.64 15.42 -25.02
C ASP A 92 28.96 16.30 -26.08
N LEU A 93 28.25 17.33 -25.64
CA LEU A 93 27.95 18.49 -26.47
C LEU A 93 29.04 19.53 -26.19
N VAL A 94 30.02 19.59 -27.09
CA VAL A 94 30.98 20.70 -27.22
C VAL A 94 30.56 21.52 -28.43
N ASP A 95 30.04 22.72 -28.19
CA ASP A 95 30.55 24.05 -28.62
C ASP A 95 29.51 25.14 -28.29
#